data_AF-A0A9D2IBK3-F1
#
_entry.id   AF-A0A9D2IBK3-F1
#
_cell.length_a   1.000
_cell.length_b   1.000
_cell.length_c   1.000
_cell.angle_alpha   90.00
_cell.angle_beta   90.00
_cell.angle_gamma   90.00
#
_symmetry.space_group_name_H-M   'P 1'
#
loop_
_entity.id
_entity.type
_entity.pdbx_description
1 polymer ?
#
loop_
_entity_poly.entity_id
_entity_poly.type
_entity_poly.pdbx_seq_one_letter_code
_entity_poly.pdbx_strand_id
1 'polypeptide(L)'
;MVNLYAALRFAEDKNIADRTYWYISGFPVRVGEQVLAPVGPHDRLQRAVVERIVQADEKNAPYDARFLKRVAAKAGARRLRAGGETFRELGGVRYDDRHYTRYGCVLVGRSASEAARAELAAYGVSAYYRADEEDETELFRALSCERGCALIEGRTADMAGAFLLLLAGVPLERARAELSETFAASLSDRLRGGSAEDALKAAGLTRGEIFRLQEKLR
;
A
#
# COMPACT_ATOMS: atom_id res chain seq x y z
N MET A 1 22.00 10.71 6.21
CA MET A 1 20.68 10.58 5.54
C MET A 1 19.64 11.12 6.50
N VAL A 2 18.73 11.98 6.06
CA VAL A 2 17.62 12.48 6.88
C VAL A 2 16.53 11.43 6.87
N ASN A 3 16.06 11.02 8.05
CA ASN A 3 14.96 10.09 8.22
C ASN A 3 13.69 10.83 8.68
N LEU A 4 12.54 10.26 8.38
CA LEU A 4 11.26 10.69 8.92
C LEU A 4 10.93 9.83 10.15
N TYR A 5 10.78 10.46 11.31
CA TYR A 5 10.35 9.80 12.55
C TYR A 5 8.92 10.20 12.88
N ALA A 6 8.09 9.23 13.27
CA ALA A 6 6.70 9.43 13.62
C ALA A 6 6.43 8.93 15.04
N ALA A 7 5.81 9.77 15.87
CA ALA A 7 5.27 9.36 17.17
C ALA A 7 3.87 8.80 16.95
N LEU A 8 3.65 7.55 17.33
CA LEU A 8 2.43 6.81 17.08
C LEU A 8 1.68 6.54 18.37
N ARG A 9 0.35 6.72 18.36
CA ARG A 9 -0.55 6.33 19.44
C ARG A 9 -1.45 5.17 18.97
N PHE A 10 -1.38 4.05 19.68
CA PHE A 10 -2.15 2.84 19.37
C PHE A 10 -3.47 2.87 20.12
N ALA A 11 -4.59 2.65 19.43
CA ALA A 11 -5.92 2.67 20.06
C ALA A 11 -6.45 1.28 20.41
N GLU A 12 -5.86 0.22 19.84
CA GLU A 12 -6.41 -1.14 19.86
C GLU A 12 -5.89 -1.99 21.03
N ASP A 13 -4.72 -1.66 21.59
CA ASP A 13 -4.11 -2.38 22.71
C ASP A 13 -4.10 -1.52 23.97
N LYS A 14 -4.92 -1.91 24.95
CA LYS A 14 -5.12 -1.19 26.22
C LYS A 14 -3.83 -1.03 27.03
N ASN A 15 -2.83 -1.88 26.81
CA ASN A 15 -1.57 -1.82 27.56
C ASN A 15 -0.62 -0.72 27.06
N ILE A 16 -0.88 -0.18 25.86
CA ILE A 16 -0.02 0.82 25.21
C ILE A 16 -0.81 2.05 24.73
N ALA A 17 -2.12 2.10 24.98
CA ALA A 17 -2.99 3.15 24.47
C ALA A 17 -2.80 4.52 25.17
N ASP A 18 -2.16 4.55 26.33
CA ASP A 18 -1.89 5.75 27.13
C ASP A 18 -0.63 6.51 26.69
N ARG A 19 0.14 5.96 25.74
CA ARG A 19 1.47 6.47 25.38
C ARG A 19 1.64 6.67 23.88
N THR A 20 2.65 7.46 23.55
CA THR A 20 3.18 7.57 22.19
C THR A 20 4.52 6.86 22.08
N TYR A 21 4.74 6.22 20.94
CA TYR A 21 5.94 5.45 20.64
C TYR A 21 6.55 5.94 19.34
N TRP A 22 7.87 6.12 19.31
CA TRP A 22 8.56 6.57 18.10
C TRP A 22 8.79 5.40 17.13
N TYR A 23 8.66 5.68 15.84
CA TYR A 23 8.94 4.79 14.72
C TYR A 23 9.68 5.54 13.62
N ILE A 24 10.40 4.80 12.78
CA ILE A 24 10.96 5.32 11.52
C ILE A 24 9.93 5.10 10.41
N SER A 25 9.60 6.13 9.65
CA SER A 25 8.76 6.01 8.47
C SER A 25 9.60 6.00 7.20
N GLY A 26 9.38 4.99 6.34
CA GLY A 26 10.02 4.91 5.02
C GLY A 26 9.30 5.71 3.93
N PHE A 27 8.16 6.32 4.27
CA PHE A 27 7.30 7.06 3.35
C PHE A 27 6.70 8.29 4.04
N PRO A 28 6.23 9.30 3.28
CA PRO A 28 5.59 10.47 3.86
C PRO A 28 4.33 10.12 4.67
N VAL A 29 4.26 10.64 5.89
CA VAL A 29 3.06 10.57 6.75
C VAL A 29 2.71 11.97 7.27
N ARG A 30 1.47 12.18 7.71
CA ARG A 30 1.00 13.44 8.30
C ARG A 30 0.47 13.23 9.72
N VAL A 31 0.51 14.27 10.54
CA VAL A 31 -0.16 14.25 11.85
C VAL A 31 -1.66 14.03 11.66
N GLY A 32 -2.26 13.18 12.49
CA GLY A 32 -3.64 12.70 12.39
C GLY A 32 -3.84 11.51 11.44
N GLU A 33 -2.83 11.16 10.65
CA GLU A 33 -2.93 10.04 9.72
C GLU A 33 -2.90 8.69 10.45
N GLN A 34 -3.75 7.74 10.05
CA GLN A 34 -3.68 6.39 10.60
C GLN A 34 -2.60 5.57 9.87
N VAL A 35 -1.85 4.76 10.60
CA VAL A 35 -0.81 3.89 10.07
C VAL A 35 -0.90 2.51 10.71
N LEU A 36 -0.24 1.54 10.08
CA LEU A 36 0.01 0.22 10.64
C LEU A 36 1.47 0.15 11.08
N ALA A 37 1.68 -0.24 12.32
CA ALA A 37 3.02 -0.36 12.88
C ALA A 37 3.16 -1.63 13.74
N PRO A 38 4.34 -2.27 13.72
CA PRO A 38 4.58 -3.51 14.45
C PRO A 38 4.79 -3.28 15.95
N VAL A 39 3.97 -3.91 16.78
CA VAL A 39 4.02 -3.85 18.25
C VAL A 39 4.62 -5.12 18.83
N GLY A 40 5.45 -4.97 19.87
CA GLY A 40 5.99 -6.07 20.66
C GLY A 40 6.99 -6.97 19.92
N PRO A 41 7.56 -8.00 20.57
CA PRO A 41 8.66 -8.80 20.01
C PRO A 41 8.31 -9.61 18.76
N HIS A 42 7.01 -9.83 18.49
CA HIS A 42 6.53 -10.61 17.35
C HIS A 42 6.02 -9.76 16.19
N ASP A 43 6.30 -8.45 16.20
CA ASP A 43 5.93 -7.52 15.13
C ASP A 43 4.47 -7.59 14.71
N ARG A 44 3.56 -7.74 15.69
CA ARG A 44 2.12 -7.75 15.42
C ARG A 44 1.70 -6.37 14.94
N LEU A 45 1.21 -6.28 13.73
CA LEU A 45 0.72 -5.01 13.19
C LEU A 45 -0.53 -4.56 13.96
N GLN A 46 -0.52 -3.31 14.38
CA GLN A 46 -1.67 -2.66 14.98
C GLN A 46 -1.89 -1.29 14.33
N ARG A 47 -3.14 -0.83 14.32
CA ARG A 47 -3.45 0.52 13.87
C ARG A 47 -3.02 1.54 14.92
N ALA A 48 -2.41 2.60 14.44
CA ALA A 48 -2.04 3.76 15.23
C ALA A 48 -2.39 5.06 14.50
N VAL A 49 -2.45 6.15 15.26
CA VAL A 49 -2.55 7.51 14.74
C VAL A 49 -1.18 8.18 14.87
N VAL A 50 -0.73 8.89 13.84
CA VAL A 50 0.47 9.72 13.88
C VAL A 50 0.16 10.98 14.69
N GLU A 51 0.79 11.13 15.85
CA GLU A 51 0.61 12.28 16.74
C GLU A 51 1.63 13.38 16.46
N ARG A 52 2.87 13.01 16.11
CA ARG A 52 3.97 13.96 15.86
C ARG A 52 4.92 13.43 14.80
N ILE A 53 5.60 14.35 14.12
CA ILE A 53 6.58 14.04 13.07
C ILE A 53 7.85 14.84 13.33
N VAL A 54 9.00 14.20 13.13
CA VAL A 54 10.33 14.82 13.19
C VAL A 54 11.13 14.37 11.97
N GLN A 55 11.71 15.32 11.22
CA GLN A 55 12.72 15.04 10.22
C GLN A 55 14.09 15.36 10.82
N ALA A 56 14.95 14.34 10.92
CA ALA A 56 16.27 14.50 11.50
C ALA A 56 17.24 13.48 10.92
N ASP A 57 18.53 13.75 11.03
CA ASP A 57 19.54 12.70 10.86
C ASP A 57 19.53 11.72 12.05
N GLU A 58 20.39 10.72 12.02
CA GLU A 58 20.45 9.70 13.07
C GLU A 58 20.97 10.26 14.41
N LYS A 59 21.81 11.30 14.39
CA LYS A 59 22.36 11.92 15.59
C LYS A 59 21.33 12.75 16.35
N ASN A 60 20.37 13.31 15.63
CA ASN A 60 19.30 14.15 16.16
C ASN A 60 17.93 13.42 16.19
N ALA A 61 17.95 12.09 16.13
CA ALA A 61 16.74 11.28 16.20
C ALA A 61 16.01 11.49 17.55
N PRO A 62 14.66 11.49 17.57
CA PRO A 62 13.89 11.67 18.81
C PRO A 62 14.04 10.52 19.81
N TYR A 63 14.67 9.41 19.38
CA TYR A 63 15.02 8.25 20.16
C TYR A 63 16.19 7.52 19.47
N ASP A 64 16.90 6.64 20.18
CA ASP A 64 17.98 5.86 19.58
C ASP A 64 17.45 4.97 18.44
N ALA A 65 17.89 5.27 17.22
CA ALA A 65 17.38 4.70 15.98
C ALA A 65 17.53 3.17 15.90
N ARG A 66 18.48 2.58 16.65
CA ARG A 66 18.71 1.13 16.70
C ARG A 66 17.55 0.36 17.32
N PHE A 67 16.76 1.02 18.15
CA PHE A 67 15.58 0.42 18.81
C PHE A 67 14.27 0.80 18.13
N LEU A 68 14.32 1.70 17.13
CA LEU A 68 13.14 2.12 16.42
C LEU A 68 12.75 1.11 15.36
N LYS A 69 11.51 0.64 15.48
CA LYS A 69 10.87 -0.14 14.42
C LYS A 69 10.40 0.78 13.31
N ARG A 70 10.05 0.17 12.17
CA ARG A 70 9.55 0.89 10.99
C ARG A 70 8.03 0.89 10.93
N VAL A 71 7.46 2.02 10.52
CA VAL A 71 6.05 2.07 10.11
C VAL A 71 5.89 1.14 8.91
N ALA A 72 4.95 0.20 9.00
CA ALA A 72 4.77 -0.83 7.99
C ALA A 72 4.00 -0.30 6.79
N ALA A 73 2.90 0.42 7.02
CA ALA A 73 2.05 0.98 5.97
C ALA A 73 1.17 2.11 6.53
N LYS A 74 0.52 2.85 5.65
CA LYS A 74 -0.66 3.66 6.01
C LYS A 74 -1.84 2.73 6.30
N ALA A 75 -2.74 3.11 7.21
CA ALA A 75 -3.86 2.24 7.61
C ALA A 75 -5.14 2.54 6.83
N GLY A 76 -5.64 1.52 6.13
CA GLY A 76 -6.93 1.47 5.45
C GLY A 76 -6.84 1.55 3.93
N ALA A 77 -7.72 0.82 3.24
CA ALA A 77 -8.08 1.09 1.86
C ALA A 77 -8.67 2.51 1.81
N ARG A 78 -7.87 3.48 1.37
CA ARG A 78 -8.25 4.89 1.43
C ARG A 78 -8.63 5.39 0.07
N ARG A 79 -9.75 6.13 0.01
CA ARG A 79 -10.02 7.05 -1.08
C ARG A 79 -9.19 8.31 -0.83
N LEU A 80 -8.05 8.40 -1.49
CA LEU A 80 -7.23 9.60 -1.52
C LEU A 80 -7.86 10.58 -2.53
N ARG A 81 -8.08 11.82 -2.12
CA ARG A 81 -8.44 12.90 -3.04
C ARG A 81 -7.21 13.72 -3.38
N ALA A 82 -7.00 13.95 -4.67
CA ALA A 82 -5.94 14.80 -5.18
C ALA A 82 -6.40 15.48 -6.48
N GLY A 83 -6.21 16.79 -6.62
CA GLY A 83 -6.63 17.54 -7.83
C GLY A 83 -8.14 17.60 -8.09
N GLY A 84 -8.96 17.12 -7.13
CA GLY A 84 -10.41 16.94 -7.31
C GLY A 84 -10.80 15.52 -7.72
N GLU A 85 -9.84 14.69 -8.16
CA GLU A 85 -10.05 13.28 -8.45
C GLU A 85 -9.94 12.39 -7.20
N THR A 86 -10.38 11.14 -7.32
CA THR A 86 -10.32 10.14 -6.25
C THR A 86 -9.52 8.92 -6.71
N PHE A 87 -8.57 8.52 -5.88
CA PHE A 87 -7.67 7.38 -6.05
C PHE A 87 -7.88 6.40 -4.90
N ARG A 88 -7.77 5.09 -5.15
CA ARG A 88 -7.85 4.07 -4.10
C ARG A 88 -6.46 3.55 -3.75
N GLU A 89 -6.11 3.60 -2.48
CA GLU A 89 -4.87 3.05 -1.96
C GLU A 89 -5.04 1.58 -1.62
N LEU A 90 -4.17 0.72 -2.15
CA LEU A 90 -4.20 -0.73 -1.93
C LEU A 90 -3.38 -1.16 -0.71
N GLY A 91 -2.63 -0.25 -0.08
CA GLY A 91 -1.92 -0.47 1.17
C GLY A 91 -2.86 -0.43 2.38
N GLY A 92 -2.58 -1.23 3.40
CA GLY A 92 -3.36 -1.26 4.65
C GLY A 92 -4.75 -1.88 4.53
N VAL A 93 -5.01 -2.66 3.46
CA VAL A 93 -6.25 -3.43 3.27
C VAL A 93 -6.17 -4.67 4.16
N ARG A 94 -7.09 -4.81 5.11
CA ARG A 94 -7.15 -5.98 6.00
C ARG A 94 -7.64 -7.18 5.22
N TYR A 95 -6.93 -8.31 5.24
CA TYR A 95 -7.42 -9.53 4.57
C TYR A 95 -7.77 -10.69 5.50
N ASP A 96 -7.28 -10.69 6.74
CA ASP A 96 -7.77 -11.56 7.80
C ASP A 96 -7.72 -10.85 9.17
N ASP A 97 -7.90 -11.57 10.27
CA ASP A 97 -7.92 -11.00 11.62
C ASP A 97 -6.57 -10.41 12.08
N ARG A 98 -5.47 -10.70 11.37
CA ARG A 98 -4.10 -10.38 11.80
C ARG A 98 -3.25 -9.71 10.73
N HIS A 99 -3.66 -9.74 9.48
CA HIS A 99 -2.84 -9.31 8.35
C HIS A 99 -3.51 -8.23 7.51
N TYR A 100 -2.65 -7.35 7.01
CA TYR A 100 -2.97 -6.20 6.19
C TYR A 100 -1.97 -6.14 5.04
N THR A 101 -2.38 -5.58 3.91
CA THR A 101 -1.46 -5.36 2.80
C THR A 101 -0.37 -4.32 3.17
N ARG A 102 0.91 -4.60 2.89
CA ARG A 102 2.05 -3.75 3.30
C ARG A 102 2.71 -2.98 2.14
N TYR A 103 1.97 -2.16 1.41
CA TYR A 103 2.58 -1.35 0.35
C TYR A 103 3.33 -0.12 0.85
N GLY A 104 4.43 0.19 0.18
CA GLY A 104 4.72 1.57 -0.21
C GLY A 104 3.63 2.00 -1.20
N CYS A 105 2.63 2.73 -0.70
CA CYS A 105 1.37 3.16 -1.35
C CYS A 105 1.25 2.86 -2.86
N VAL A 106 0.59 1.76 -3.27
CA VAL A 106 0.04 1.62 -4.63
C VAL A 106 -1.34 2.23 -4.65
N LEU A 107 -1.54 3.19 -5.54
CA LEU A 107 -2.79 3.85 -5.82
C LEU A 107 -3.36 3.34 -7.14
N VAL A 108 -4.68 3.24 -7.23
CA VAL A 108 -5.41 3.01 -8.48
C VAL A 108 -6.39 4.14 -8.75
N GLY A 109 -6.53 4.56 -10.01
CA GLY A 109 -7.48 5.60 -10.40
C GLY A 109 -7.77 5.57 -11.91
N ARG A 110 -8.75 6.38 -12.36
CA ARG A 110 -9.04 6.45 -13.81
C ARG A 110 -8.01 7.28 -14.58
N SER A 111 -7.66 8.44 -14.04
CA SER A 111 -6.75 9.41 -14.65
C SER A 111 -6.30 10.41 -13.60
N ALA A 112 -5.06 10.88 -13.69
CA ALA A 112 -4.57 12.01 -12.90
C ALA A 112 -4.31 13.24 -13.78
N SER A 113 -5.07 14.32 -13.54
CA SER A 113 -4.75 15.65 -14.07
C SER A 113 -3.39 16.15 -13.57
N GLU A 114 -2.87 17.23 -14.16
CA GLU A 114 -1.62 17.85 -13.72
C GLU A 114 -1.69 18.30 -12.25
N ALA A 115 -2.82 18.88 -11.84
CA ALA A 115 -3.08 19.25 -10.45
C ALA A 115 -3.05 18.02 -9.52
N ALA A 116 -3.71 16.93 -9.90
CA ALA A 116 -3.67 15.68 -9.15
C ALA A 116 -2.25 15.13 -9.06
N ARG A 117 -1.48 15.13 -10.16
CA ARG A 117 -0.10 14.64 -10.16
C ARG A 117 0.78 15.42 -9.20
N ALA A 118 0.66 16.74 -9.14
CA ALA A 118 1.41 17.57 -8.21
C ALA A 118 1.09 17.20 -6.73
N GLU A 119 -0.19 17.07 -6.40
CA GLU A 119 -0.62 16.66 -5.05
C GLU A 119 -0.21 15.22 -4.70
N LEU A 120 -0.27 14.30 -5.66
CA LEU A 120 0.17 12.91 -5.53
C LEU A 120 1.69 12.80 -5.38
N ALA A 121 2.46 13.62 -6.09
CA ALA A 121 3.91 13.69 -5.91
C ALA A 121 4.25 14.17 -4.49
N ALA A 122 3.54 15.18 -3.97
CA ALA A 122 3.67 15.62 -2.58
C ALA A 122 3.20 14.56 -1.56
N TYR A 123 2.30 13.65 -1.96
CA TYR A 123 1.92 12.47 -1.18
C TYR A 123 3.01 11.38 -1.17
N GLY A 124 3.96 11.44 -2.11
CA GLY A 124 5.08 10.51 -2.24
C GLY A 124 5.00 9.57 -3.45
N VAL A 125 4.03 9.76 -4.34
CA VAL A 125 3.94 9.00 -5.60
C VAL A 125 5.11 9.40 -6.51
N SER A 126 5.96 8.44 -6.82
CA SER A 126 7.17 8.63 -7.64
C SER A 126 7.09 7.92 -8.99
N ALA A 127 6.14 7.00 -9.17
CA ALA A 127 5.97 6.23 -10.39
C ALA A 127 4.50 6.26 -10.87
N TYR A 128 4.32 6.32 -12.18
CA TYR A 128 3.02 6.37 -12.83
C TYR A 128 2.98 5.32 -13.94
N TYR A 129 2.00 4.44 -13.86
CA TYR A 129 1.81 3.35 -14.81
C TYR A 129 0.41 3.42 -15.39
N ARG A 130 0.31 3.14 -16.68
CA ARG A 130 -0.96 3.09 -17.39
C ARG A 130 -1.40 1.62 -17.50
N ALA A 131 -2.63 1.36 -17.09
CA ALA A 131 -3.31 0.09 -17.23
C ALA A 131 -4.35 0.22 -18.35
N ASP A 132 -3.97 -0.32 -19.51
CA ASP A 132 -4.83 -0.60 -20.65
C ASP A 132 -4.72 -2.11 -20.97
N GLU A 133 -5.63 -2.65 -21.80
CA GLU A 133 -5.78 -4.12 -21.98
C GLU A 133 -4.57 -4.82 -22.64
N GLU A 134 -3.71 -4.08 -23.35
CA GLU A 134 -2.66 -4.66 -24.18
C GLU A 134 -1.34 -4.93 -23.42
N ASP A 135 -1.09 -4.29 -22.26
CA ASP A 135 0.24 -4.26 -21.60
C ASP A 135 0.24 -4.69 -20.12
N GLU A 136 -0.74 -5.47 -19.68
CA GLU A 136 -0.88 -5.83 -18.25
C GLU A 136 0.31 -6.61 -17.68
N THR A 137 0.94 -7.48 -18.46
CA THR A 137 2.16 -8.21 -18.06
C THR A 137 3.32 -7.25 -17.79
N GLU A 138 3.51 -6.24 -18.64
CA GLU A 138 4.57 -5.25 -18.49
C GLU A 138 4.33 -4.33 -17.29
N LEU A 139 3.06 -3.96 -17.05
CA LEU A 139 2.65 -3.25 -15.84
C LEU A 139 3.09 -3.99 -14.58
N PHE A 140 2.74 -5.28 -14.44
CA PHE A 140 3.11 -6.05 -13.25
C PHE A 140 4.62 -6.26 -13.13
N ARG A 141 5.32 -6.46 -14.24
CA ARG A 141 6.79 -6.54 -14.26
C ARG A 141 7.41 -5.24 -13.74
N ALA A 142 6.97 -4.08 -14.24
CA ALA A 142 7.46 -2.79 -13.80
C ALA A 142 7.18 -2.55 -12.30
N LEU A 143 5.96 -2.84 -11.86
CA LEU A 143 5.58 -2.76 -10.44
C LEU A 143 6.41 -3.67 -9.54
N SER A 144 6.86 -4.82 -10.03
CA SER A 144 7.72 -5.75 -9.26
C SER A 144 9.11 -5.17 -8.96
N CYS A 145 9.56 -4.20 -9.77
CA CYS A 145 10.86 -3.53 -9.63
C CYS A 145 10.76 -2.20 -8.88
N GLU A 146 9.57 -1.59 -8.82
CA GLU A 146 9.33 -0.31 -8.15
C GLU A 146 9.66 -0.41 -6.64
N ARG A 147 10.11 0.67 -6.00
CA ARG A 147 10.40 0.66 -4.56
C ARG A 147 9.70 1.77 -3.78
N GLY A 148 9.19 2.79 -4.47
CA GLY A 148 8.40 3.88 -3.93
C GLY A 148 6.89 3.66 -4.07
N CYS A 149 6.15 4.75 -3.91
CA CYS A 149 4.70 4.76 -4.11
C CYS A 149 4.40 4.93 -5.60
N ALA A 150 3.42 4.18 -6.09
CA ALA A 150 3.08 4.16 -7.51
C ALA A 150 1.59 4.43 -7.73
N LEU A 151 1.26 5.15 -8.80
CA LEU A 151 -0.10 5.25 -9.32
C LEU A 151 -0.25 4.33 -10.52
N ILE A 152 -1.27 3.48 -10.52
CA ILE A 152 -1.79 2.79 -11.68
C ILE A 152 -3.04 3.54 -12.14
N GLU A 153 -3.04 4.07 -13.36
CA GLU A 153 -4.18 4.78 -13.93
C GLU A 153 -4.65 4.16 -15.24
N GLY A 154 -5.89 4.38 -15.64
CA GLY A 154 -6.42 3.90 -16.91
C GLY A 154 -7.72 3.09 -16.74
N ARG A 155 -8.22 2.57 -17.86
CA ARG A 155 -9.53 1.90 -17.90
C ARG A 155 -9.53 0.58 -17.13
N THR A 156 -8.38 -0.08 -17.03
CA THR A 156 -8.22 -1.37 -16.36
C THR A 156 -7.44 -1.27 -15.04
N ALA A 157 -7.18 -0.07 -14.52
CA ALA A 157 -6.41 0.13 -13.29
C ALA A 157 -7.04 -0.58 -12.06
N ASP A 158 -8.36 -0.55 -11.95
CA ASP A 158 -9.09 -1.27 -10.90
C ASP A 158 -8.89 -2.78 -11.01
N MET A 159 -8.85 -3.33 -12.22
CA MET A 159 -8.62 -4.76 -12.45
C MET A 159 -7.19 -5.17 -12.06
N ALA A 160 -6.20 -4.36 -12.43
CA ALA A 160 -4.82 -4.55 -11.97
C ALA A 160 -4.72 -4.50 -10.44
N GLY A 161 -5.43 -3.54 -9.81
CA GLY A 161 -5.51 -3.45 -8.36
C GLY A 161 -6.14 -4.68 -7.71
N ALA A 162 -7.19 -5.26 -8.32
CA ALA A 162 -7.82 -6.48 -7.84
C ALA A 162 -6.84 -7.66 -7.85
N PHE A 163 -6.08 -7.81 -8.94
CA PHE A 163 -5.05 -8.84 -9.07
C PHE A 163 -3.99 -8.73 -7.99
N LEU A 164 -3.54 -7.52 -7.68
CA LEU A 164 -2.61 -7.28 -6.58
C LEU A 164 -3.23 -7.71 -5.25
N LEU A 165 -4.44 -7.28 -4.93
CA LEU A 165 -5.11 -7.68 -3.68
C LEU A 165 -5.24 -9.20 -3.55
N LEU A 166 -5.67 -9.89 -4.61
CA LEU A 166 -5.75 -11.35 -4.62
C LEU A 166 -4.37 -12.01 -4.41
N LEU A 167 -3.34 -11.48 -5.06
CA LEU A 167 -1.98 -11.96 -4.92
C LEU A 167 -1.45 -11.77 -3.48
N ALA A 168 -1.96 -10.78 -2.75
CA ALA A 168 -1.65 -10.57 -1.32
C ALA A 168 -2.23 -11.66 -0.42
N GLY A 169 -3.25 -12.38 -0.90
CA GLY A 169 -4.11 -13.24 -0.10
C GLY A 169 -5.40 -12.56 0.36
N VAL A 170 -5.77 -11.40 -0.20
CA VAL A 170 -7.09 -10.80 0.06
C VAL A 170 -8.17 -11.70 -0.55
N PRO A 171 -9.17 -12.15 0.22
CA PRO A 171 -10.26 -12.96 -0.32
C PRO A 171 -10.98 -12.23 -1.45
N LEU A 172 -11.40 -12.97 -2.49
CA LEU A 172 -12.06 -12.42 -3.67
C LEU A 172 -13.22 -11.49 -3.34
N GLU A 173 -14.11 -11.89 -2.44
CA GLU A 173 -15.25 -11.08 -2.01
C GLU A 173 -14.83 -9.72 -1.42
N ARG A 174 -13.69 -9.69 -0.72
CA ARG A 174 -13.16 -8.46 -0.15
C ARG A 174 -12.46 -7.61 -1.20
N ALA A 175 -11.67 -8.21 -2.09
CA ALA A 175 -11.06 -7.50 -3.21
C ALA A 175 -12.14 -6.86 -4.11
N ARG A 176 -13.27 -7.55 -4.32
CA ARG A 176 -14.45 -7.01 -5.01
C ARG A 176 -15.05 -5.81 -4.29
N ALA A 177 -15.22 -5.88 -2.97
CA ALA A 177 -15.81 -4.78 -2.20
C ALA A 177 -14.95 -3.50 -2.18
N GLU A 178 -13.63 -3.63 -2.28
CA GLU A 178 -12.71 -2.49 -2.33
C GLU A 178 -12.67 -1.80 -3.71
N LEU A 179 -13.21 -2.45 -4.75
CA LEU A 179 -13.12 -2.01 -6.14
C LEU A 179 -14.53 -1.87 -6.76
N SER A 180 -14.62 -1.32 -7.97
CA SER A 180 -15.92 -1.07 -8.62
C SER A 180 -16.59 -2.38 -9.06
N GLU A 181 -17.92 -2.49 -8.86
CA GLU A 181 -18.75 -3.67 -9.23
C GLU A 181 -18.56 -4.11 -10.69
N THR A 182 -18.33 -3.16 -11.61
CA THR A 182 -18.18 -3.44 -13.05
C THR A 182 -16.98 -4.35 -13.36
N PHE A 183 -15.96 -4.40 -12.50
CA PHE A 183 -14.74 -5.17 -12.72
C PHE A 183 -14.78 -6.58 -12.09
N ALA A 184 -15.70 -6.83 -11.16
CA ALA A 184 -15.79 -8.09 -10.42
C ALA A 184 -16.13 -9.29 -11.31
N ALA A 185 -16.91 -9.08 -12.37
CA ALA A 185 -17.30 -10.11 -13.33
C ALA A 185 -16.12 -10.51 -14.24
N SER A 186 -15.43 -9.53 -14.84
CA SER A 186 -14.26 -9.77 -15.71
C SER A 186 -13.08 -10.44 -14.98
N LEU A 187 -12.92 -10.14 -13.68
CA LEU A 187 -11.90 -10.76 -12.84
C LEU A 187 -12.09 -12.28 -12.70
N SER A 188 -13.33 -12.74 -12.54
CA SER A 188 -13.63 -14.18 -12.44
C SER A 188 -13.32 -14.92 -13.74
N ASP A 189 -13.62 -14.31 -14.89
CA ASP A 189 -13.30 -14.87 -16.20
C ASP A 189 -11.79 -14.97 -16.43
N ARG A 190 -11.03 -13.96 -15.97
CA ARG A 190 -9.56 -13.94 -16.09
C ARG A 190 -8.86 -14.94 -15.18
N LEU A 191 -9.40 -15.21 -13.99
CA LEU A 191 -8.86 -16.23 -13.11
C LEU A 191 -9.08 -17.65 -13.67
N ARG A 192 -10.09 -17.86 -14.54
CA ARG A 192 -10.44 -19.18 -15.13
C ARG A 192 -10.53 -20.31 -14.10
N GLY A 193 -10.91 -19.99 -12.86
CA GLY A 193 -10.95 -20.94 -11.72
C GLY A 193 -9.60 -21.23 -11.04
N GLY A 194 -8.50 -20.63 -11.49
CA GLY A 194 -7.17 -20.70 -10.87
C GLY A 194 -6.86 -19.52 -9.94
N SER A 195 -5.62 -19.49 -9.40
CA SER A 195 -5.18 -18.39 -8.53
C SER A 195 -4.66 -17.18 -9.34
N ALA A 196 -4.59 -16.01 -8.71
CA ALA A 196 -3.97 -14.82 -9.31
C ALA A 196 -2.50 -15.07 -9.69
N GLU A 197 -1.79 -15.90 -8.91
CA GLU A 197 -0.43 -16.32 -9.23
C GLU A 197 -0.37 -17.16 -10.51
N ASP A 198 -1.31 -18.09 -10.72
CA ASP A 198 -1.37 -18.92 -11.93
C ASP A 198 -1.65 -18.08 -13.17
N ALA A 199 -2.55 -17.11 -13.06
CA ALA A 199 -2.86 -16.17 -14.15
C ALA A 199 -1.61 -15.34 -14.54
N LEU A 200 -0.86 -14.81 -13.57
CA LEU A 200 0.36 -14.05 -13.84
C LEU A 200 1.48 -14.92 -14.44
N LYS A 201 1.62 -16.17 -14.00
CA LYS A 201 2.54 -17.14 -14.62
C LYS A 201 2.17 -17.42 -16.07
N ALA A 202 0.89 -17.67 -16.34
CA ALA A 202 0.38 -17.89 -17.69
C ALA A 202 0.59 -16.67 -18.61
N ALA A 203 0.56 -15.47 -18.03
CA ALA A 203 0.86 -14.21 -18.71
C ALA A 203 2.37 -13.94 -18.90
N GLY A 204 3.25 -14.80 -18.38
CA GLY A 204 4.70 -14.74 -18.59
C GLY A 204 5.53 -14.08 -17.48
N LEU A 205 4.96 -13.87 -16.28
CA LEU A 205 5.75 -13.42 -15.12
C LEU A 205 6.57 -14.57 -14.53
N THR A 206 7.81 -14.26 -14.19
CA THR A 206 8.70 -15.16 -13.45
C THR A 206 8.28 -15.28 -11.99
N ARG A 207 8.66 -16.39 -11.36
CA ARG A 207 8.45 -16.62 -9.92
C ARG A 207 9.06 -15.49 -9.06
N GLY A 208 10.20 -14.95 -9.46
CA GLY A 208 10.87 -13.85 -8.75
C GLY A 208 10.12 -12.53 -8.82
N GLU A 209 9.52 -12.20 -9.97
CA GLU A 209 8.68 -11.01 -10.11
C GLU A 209 7.40 -11.14 -9.27
N ILE A 210 6.75 -12.30 -9.32
CA ILE A 210 5.55 -12.60 -8.52
C ILE A 210 5.86 -12.52 -7.02
N PHE A 211 6.98 -13.10 -6.59
CA PHE A 211 7.41 -13.03 -5.20
C PHE A 211 7.64 -11.58 -4.73
N ARG A 212 8.29 -10.75 -5.55
CA ARG A 212 8.47 -9.32 -5.21
C ARG A 212 7.14 -8.57 -5.11
N LEU A 213 6.19 -8.86 -6.00
CA LEU A 213 4.83 -8.32 -5.91
C LEU A 213 4.15 -8.77 -4.61
N GLN A 214 4.25 -10.05 -4.25
CA GLN A 214 3.72 -10.58 -2.99
C GLN A 214 4.37 -9.96 -1.75
N GLU A 215 5.69 -9.74 -1.73
CA GLU A 215 6.38 -9.08 -0.61
C GLU A 215 5.94 -7.62 -0.44
N LYS A 216 5.69 -6.91 -1.54
CA LYS A 216 5.10 -5.57 -1.48
C LYS A 216 3.68 -5.59 -0.90
N LEU A 217 3.01 -6.74 -0.98
CA LEU A 217 1.65 -6.95 -0.53
C LEU A 217 1.54 -7.52 0.89
N ARG A 218 2.61 -8.03 1.53
CA ARG A 218 2.56 -8.81 2.79
C ARG A 218 3.34 -8.23 3.94
#